data_AF-A0A2I0D1V3-F1
#
_entry.id   AF-A0A2I0D1V3-F1
#
_cell.length_a   1.000
_cell.length_b   1.000
_cell.length_c   1.000
_cell.angle_alpha   90.00
_cell.angle_beta   90.00
_cell.angle_gamma   90.00
#
_symmetry.space_group_name_H-M   'P 1'
#
loop_
_entity.id
_entity.type
_entity.pdbx_description
1 polymer ?
#
loop_
_entity_poly.entity_id
_entity_poly.type
_entity_poly.pdbx_seq_one_letter_code
_entity_poly.pdbx_strand_id
1 'polypeptide(L)'
;MTPVEGLELSPRKVGFLRYLSERGGSARTTEIAAHFGVDPSTITKIIGDLAETGYLHHTPYYGVCLTDEGKKYAGFLVKRHRILSLLLVRNGLSREEACREVSRFESSISRHAIDTMCRAMGHPLQGACGEITHDDGCMADNARQEHGKKRRVRS
;
A
#
# COMPACT_ATOMS: atom_id res chain seq x y z
N MET A 1 18.30 0.35 -9.52
CA MET A 1 17.46 0.44 -8.32
C MET A 1 16.74 -0.89 -8.18
N THR A 2 16.88 -1.55 -7.04
CA THR A 2 16.13 -2.79 -6.75
C THR A 2 14.64 -2.46 -6.72
N PRO A 3 13.76 -3.29 -7.29
CA PRO A 3 12.32 -3.09 -7.18
C PRO A 3 11.94 -3.07 -5.70
N VAL A 4 11.16 -2.08 -5.27
CA VAL A 4 10.68 -2.02 -3.87
C VAL A 4 9.73 -3.19 -3.65
N GLU A 5 10.16 -4.17 -2.86
CA GLU A 5 9.40 -5.41 -2.63
C GLU A 5 8.20 -5.17 -1.73
N GLY A 6 8.27 -4.14 -0.88
CA GLY A 6 7.21 -3.79 0.06
C GLY A 6 7.35 -4.39 1.45
N LEU A 7 8.45 -5.07 1.72
CA LEU A 7 8.71 -5.81 2.97
C LEU A 7 9.69 -5.09 3.91
N GLU A 8 10.15 -3.90 3.52
CA GLU A 8 11.26 -3.21 4.18
C GLU A 8 10.82 -2.43 5.44
N LEU A 9 9.51 -2.24 5.64
CA LEU A 9 8.96 -1.39 6.69
C LEU A 9 8.12 -2.15 7.70
N SER A 10 8.23 -1.74 8.96
CA SER A 10 7.35 -2.22 10.03
C SER A 10 5.89 -1.82 9.78
N PRO A 11 4.89 -2.54 10.34
CA PRO A 11 3.48 -2.22 10.18
C PRO A 11 3.14 -0.76 10.48
N ARG A 12 3.79 -0.18 11.50
CA ARG A 12 3.58 1.21 11.91
C ARG A 12 4.08 2.20 10.85
N LYS A 13 5.25 1.95 10.28
CA LYS A 13 5.82 2.77 9.19
C LYS A 13 5.00 2.64 7.89
N VAL A 14 4.46 1.45 7.62
CA VAL A 14 3.52 1.23 6.51
C VAL A 14 2.26 2.08 6.69
N GLY A 15 1.62 1.99 7.86
CA GLY A 15 0.43 2.80 8.16
C GLY A 15 0.70 4.30 8.05
N PHE A 16 1.87 4.75 8.49
CA PHE A 16 2.30 6.16 8.39
C PHE A 16 2.36 6.66 6.94
N LEU A 17 3.02 5.92 6.06
CA LEU A 17 3.12 6.30 4.64
C LEU A 17 1.76 6.25 3.93
N ARG A 18 0.90 5.27 4.26
CA ARG A 18 -0.48 5.23 3.75
C ARG A 18 -1.26 6.48 4.14
N TYR A 19 -1.21 6.85 5.42
CA TYR A 19 -1.86 8.05 5.93
C TYR A 19 -1.42 9.32 5.17
N LEU A 20 -0.12 9.47 4.94
CA LEU A 20 0.38 10.62 4.17
C LEU A 20 -0.11 10.60 2.72
N SER A 21 -0.08 9.45 2.06
CA SER A 21 -0.55 9.29 0.68
C SER A 21 -2.02 9.70 0.52
N GLU A 22 -2.88 9.23 1.44
CA GLU A 22 -4.32 9.53 1.41
C GLU A 22 -4.65 10.99 1.70
N ARG A 23 -3.72 11.75 2.30
CA ARG A 23 -3.85 13.20 2.55
C ARG A 23 -3.22 14.09 1.49
N GLY A 24 -2.78 13.53 0.37
CA GLY A 24 -2.12 14.29 -0.70
C GLY A 24 -0.61 14.46 -0.51
N GLY A 25 0.00 13.68 0.39
CA GLY A 25 1.44 13.52 0.50
C GLY A 25 2.16 14.44 1.48
N SER A 26 1.44 15.21 2.30
CA SER A 26 2.04 16.04 3.35
C SER A 26 1.16 16.16 4.59
N ALA A 27 1.76 16.23 5.78
CA ALA A 27 1.04 16.49 7.03
C ALA A 27 1.95 17.10 8.11
N ARG A 28 1.34 17.79 9.08
CA ARG A 28 2.07 18.31 10.25
C ARG A 28 2.28 17.19 11.28
N THR A 29 3.38 17.25 12.02
CA THR A 29 3.72 16.28 13.09
C THR A 29 2.59 16.12 14.11
N THR A 30 1.92 17.22 14.48
CA THR A 30 0.80 17.21 15.43
C THR A 30 -0.46 16.53 14.88
N GLU A 31 -0.75 16.70 13.59
CA GLU A 31 -1.88 16.04 12.92
C GLU A 31 -1.68 14.52 12.87
N ILE A 32 -0.46 14.12 12.55
CA ILE A 32 -0.06 12.71 12.53
C ILE A 32 -0.15 12.12 13.94
N ALA A 33 0.39 12.81 14.95
CA ALA A 33 0.35 12.35 16.34
C ALA A 33 -1.08 12.14 16.83
N ALA A 34 -1.96 13.10 16.54
CA ALA A 34 -3.39 13.01 16.85
C ALA A 34 -4.07 11.83 16.13
N HIS A 35 -3.78 11.62 14.85
CA HIS A 35 -4.38 10.53 14.07
C HIS A 35 -3.98 9.14 14.59
N PHE A 36 -2.70 8.96 14.94
CA PHE A 36 -2.19 7.67 15.45
C PHE A 36 -2.39 7.50 16.97
N GLY A 37 -2.88 8.53 17.68
CA GLY A 37 -3.11 8.50 19.12
C GLY A 37 -1.81 8.32 19.92
N VAL A 38 -0.73 8.96 19.49
CA VAL A 38 0.61 8.82 20.08
C VAL A 38 1.20 10.17 20.43
N ASP A 39 2.22 10.15 21.29
CA ASP A 39 2.97 11.35 21.63
C ASP A 39 3.74 11.90 20.40
N PRO A 40 3.81 13.24 20.20
CA PRO A 40 4.57 13.85 19.12
C PRO A 40 6.02 13.38 19.03
N SER A 41 6.68 13.07 20.14
CA SER A 41 8.05 12.54 20.15
C SER A 41 8.17 11.19 19.43
N THR A 42 7.15 10.34 19.51
CA THR A 42 7.09 9.05 18.81
C THR A 42 7.02 9.28 17.30
N ILE A 43 6.21 10.26 16.88
CA ILE A 43 6.10 10.63 15.48
C ILE A 43 7.41 11.20 14.96
N THR A 44 8.06 12.10 15.70
CA THR A 44 9.36 12.66 15.30
C THR A 44 10.40 11.57 15.05
N LYS A 45 10.43 10.53 15.90
CA LYS A 45 11.31 9.38 15.69
C LYS A 45 10.98 8.62 14.39
N ILE A 46 9.70 8.31 14.16
CA ILE A 46 9.24 7.62 12.92
C ILE A 46 9.59 8.45 11.68
N ILE A 47 9.44 9.77 11.75
CA ILE A 47 9.79 10.70 10.68
C ILE A 47 11.28 10.64 10.38
N GLY A 48 12.13 10.70 11.42
CA GLY A 48 13.58 10.59 11.27
C GLY A 48 13.97 9.29 10.57
N ASP A 49 13.48 8.16 11.07
CA ASP A 49 13.74 6.85 10.48
C ASP A 49 13.30 6.75 9.00
N LEU A 50 12.14 7.32 8.64
CA LEU A 50 11.62 7.29 7.26
C LEU A 50 12.26 8.33 6.34
N ALA A 51 12.83 9.40 6.90
CA ALA A 51 13.63 10.36 6.15
C ALA A 51 14.98 9.73 5.76
N GLU A 52 15.59 8.93 6.65
CA GLU A 52 16.82 8.20 6.37
C GLU A 52 16.67 7.18 5.23
N THR A 53 15.47 6.61 5.04
CA THR A 53 15.18 5.72 3.91
C THR A 53 14.93 6.46 2.59
N GLY A 54 14.89 7.80 2.60
CA GLY A 54 14.64 8.64 1.42
C GLY A 54 13.18 8.70 0.97
N TYR A 55 12.22 8.23 1.78
CA TYR A 55 10.78 8.28 1.45
C TYR A 55 10.11 9.58 1.89
N LEU A 56 10.71 10.31 2.84
CA LEU A 56 10.19 11.56 3.36
C LEU A 56 11.23 12.68 3.32
N HIS A 57 10.74 13.90 3.10
CA HIS A 57 11.41 15.13 3.46
C HIS A 57 10.73 15.73 4.68
N HIS A 58 11.50 15.92 5.75
CA HIS A 58 11.05 16.66 6.93
C HIS A 58 11.54 18.10 6.82
N THR A 59 10.61 19.05 6.88
CA THR A 59 10.94 20.48 6.93
C THR A 59 10.55 21.01 8.30
N PRO A 60 11.49 21.58 9.08
CA PRO A 60 11.18 22.18 10.37
C PRO A 60 9.99 23.14 10.27
N TYR A 61 9.05 23.07 11.21
CA TYR A 61 7.81 23.88 11.28
C TYR A 61 6.76 23.64 10.18
N TYR A 62 7.12 23.04 9.05
CA TYR A 62 6.20 22.74 7.94
C TYR A 62 5.70 21.29 7.92
N GLY A 63 6.34 20.41 8.70
CA GLY A 63 5.93 19.01 8.83
C GLY A 63 6.69 18.11 7.86
N VAL A 64 6.01 17.09 7.33
CA VAL A 64 6.61 16.09 6.44
C VAL A 64 5.91 16.04 5.11
N CYS A 65 6.70 15.79 4.07
CA CYS A 65 6.25 15.58 2.70
C CYS A 65 6.85 14.29 2.14
N LEU A 66 6.09 13.55 1.33
CA LEU A 66 6.61 12.41 0.57
C LEU A 66 7.57 12.89 -0.52
N THR A 67 8.70 12.21 -0.65
CA THR A 67 9.57 12.31 -1.83
C THR A 67 8.88 11.66 -3.03
N ASP A 68 9.39 11.83 -4.25
CA ASP A 68 8.80 11.16 -5.42
C ASP A 68 8.86 9.63 -5.32
N GLU A 69 9.95 9.09 -4.76
CA GLU A 69 10.05 7.66 -4.43
C GLU A 69 9.08 7.29 -3.30
N GLY A 70 8.94 8.15 -2.29
CA GLY A 70 7.95 8.01 -1.23
C GLY A 70 6.51 7.95 -1.75
N LYS A 71 6.15 8.77 -2.74
CA LYS A 71 4.82 8.76 -3.37
C LYS A 71 4.56 7.44 -4.10
N LYS A 72 5.50 6.98 -4.91
CA LYS A 72 5.39 5.68 -5.60
C LYS A 72 5.23 4.54 -4.60
N TYR A 73 6.05 4.54 -3.56
CA TYR A 73 6.01 3.50 -2.56
C TYR A 73 4.72 3.54 -1.74
N ALA A 74 4.34 4.71 -1.22
CA ALA A 74 3.11 4.89 -0.46
C ALA A 74 1.85 4.58 -1.27
N GLY A 75 1.84 4.93 -2.57
CA GLY A 75 0.78 4.52 -3.50
C GLY A 75 0.63 2.99 -3.59
N PHE A 76 1.75 2.26 -3.67
CA PHE A 76 1.71 0.81 -3.60
C PHE A 76 1.20 0.29 -2.24
N LEU A 77 1.59 0.90 -1.12
CA LEU A 77 1.09 0.50 0.20
C LEU A 77 -0.44 0.66 0.30
N VAL A 78 -0.98 1.74 -0.27
CA VAL A 78 -2.43 1.97 -0.36
C VAL A 78 -3.10 0.91 -1.23
N LYS A 79 -2.54 0.62 -2.42
CA LYS A 79 -3.03 -0.46 -3.30
C LYS A 79 -3.06 -1.80 -2.57
N ARG A 80 -1.96 -2.16 -1.89
CA ARG A 80 -1.83 -3.39 -1.10
C ARG A 80 -2.94 -3.50 -0.06
N HIS A 81 -3.16 -2.44 0.71
CA HIS A 81 -4.22 -2.43 1.72
C HIS A 81 -5.60 -2.65 1.09
N ARG A 82 -5.90 -1.94 0.00
CA ARG A 82 -7.21 -2.00 -0.68
C ARG A 82 -7.48 -3.35 -1.34
N ILE A 83 -6.46 -3.99 -1.90
CA ILE A 83 -6.54 -5.34 -2.49
C ILE A 83 -6.80 -6.39 -1.40
N LEU A 84 -6.02 -6.39 -0.33
CA LEU A 84 -6.18 -7.35 0.76
C LEU A 84 -7.51 -7.17 1.49
N SER A 85 -7.93 -5.93 1.74
CA SER A 85 -9.21 -5.65 2.40
C SER A 85 -10.39 -6.05 1.53
N LEU A 86 -10.34 -5.78 0.22
CA LEU A 86 -11.36 -6.25 -0.71
C LEU A 86 -11.46 -7.77 -0.73
N LEU A 87 -10.33 -8.48 -0.69
CA LEU A 87 -10.30 -9.94 -0.61
C LEU A 87 -11.04 -10.43 0.64
N LEU A 88 -10.74 -9.87 1.81
CA LEU A 88 -11.40 -10.26 3.07
C LEU A 88 -12.89 -9.90 3.08
N VAL A 89 -13.28 -8.74 2.54
CA VAL A 89 -14.69 -8.36 2.42
C VAL A 89 -15.46 -9.32 1.52
N ARG A 90 -14.86 -9.77 0.41
CA ARG A 90 -15.47 -10.81 -0.45
C ARG A 90 -15.64 -12.16 0.25
N ASN A 91 -14.87 -12.42 1.31
CA ASN A 91 -14.97 -13.61 2.14
C ASN A 91 -15.85 -13.42 3.39
N GLY A 92 -16.62 -12.32 3.46
CA GLY A 92 -17.67 -12.12 4.46
C GLY A 92 -17.30 -11.26 5.66
N LEU A 93 -16.10 -10.68 5.72
CA LEU A 93 -15.76 -9.70 6.76
C LEU A 93 -16.43 -8.35 6.46
N SER A 94 -16.80 -7.61 7.50
CA SER A 94 -17.16 -6.19 7.35
C SER A 94 -15.95 -5.38 6.87
N ARG A 95 -16.19 -4.17 6.34
CA ARG A 95 -15.11 -3.29 5.89
C ARG A 95 -14.16 -2.95 7.04
N GLU A 96 -14.71 -2.69 8.22
CA GLU A 96 -13.97 -2.32 9.42
C GLU A 96 -13.12 -3.48 9.96
N GLU A 97 -13.66 -4.70 9.96
CA GLU A 97 -12.89 -5.90 10.30
C GLU A 97 -11.80 -6.16 9.29
N ALA A 98 -12.09 -6.06 7.99
CA ALA A 98 -11.12 -6.27 6.94
C ALA A 98 -9.96 -5.25 7.01
N CYS A 99 -10.23 -3.94 7.09
CA CYS A 99 -9.15 -2.94 7.18
C CYS A 99 -8.33 -3.16 8.50
N ARG A 100 -8.93 -3.61 9.62
CA ARG A 100 -8.22 -3.96 10.87
C ARG A 100 -7.32 -5.17 10.74
N GLU A 101 -7.82 -6.29 10.20
CA GLU A 101 -7.03 -7.51 10.05
C GLU A 101 -5.89 -7.32 9.05
N VAL A 102 -6.15 -6.67 7.92
CA VAL A 102 -5.11 -6.39 6.91
C VAL A 102 -3.96 -5.59 7.49
N SER A 103 -4.24 -4.58 8.31
CA SER A 103 -3.20 -3.74 8.92
C SER A 103 -2.22 -4.53 9.81
N ARG A 104 -2.59 -5.72 10.27
CA ARG A 104 -1.72 -6.59 11.07
C ARG A 104 -0.68 -7.35 10.26
N PHE A 105 -0.98 -7.70 9.01
CA PHE A 105 -0.13 -8.59 8.21
C PHE A 105 0.30 -8.03 6.86
N GLU A 106 -0.25 -6.89 6.41
CA GLU A 106 0.04 -6.35 5.07
C GLU A 106 1.53 -6.07 4.85
N SER A 107 2.28 -5.70 5.89
CA SER A 107 3.74 -5.46 5.81
C SER A 107 4.54 -6.70 5.44
N SER A 108 3.96 -7.89 5.61
CA SER A 108 4.60 -9.17 5.31
C SER A 108 4.21 -9.71 3.93
N ILE A 109 3.37 -8.99 3.18
CA ILE A 109 2.92 -9.41 1.84
C ILE A 109 3.68 -8.61 0.79
N SER A 110 4.38 -9.33 -0.08
CA SER A 110 5.21 -8.76 -1.15
C SER A 110 4.36 -8.17 -2.27
N ARG A 111 4.96 -7.24 -3.01
CA ARG A 111 4.38 -6.66 -4.23
C ARG A 111 3.90 -7.72 -5.22
N HIS A 112 4.72 -8.74 -5.47
CA HIS A 112 4.38 -9.82 -6.40
C HIS A 112 3.09 -10.57 -6.00
N ALA A 113 2.92 -10.85 -4.71
CA ALA A 113 1.70 -11.49 -4.20
C ALA A 113 0.47 -10.59 -4.41
N ILE A 114 0.59 -9.29 -4.11
CA ILE A 114 -0.48 -8.31 -4.31
C ILE A 114 -0.87 -8.18 -5.78
N ASP A 115 0.10 -8.08 -6.69
CA ASP A 115 -0.17 -7.97 -8.12
C ASP A 115 -0.82 -9.26 -8.67
N THR A 116 -0.45 -10.42 -8.14
CA THR A 116 -1.09 -11.69 -8.47
C THR A 116 -2.53 -11.77 -7.98
N MET A 117 -2.80 -11.35 -6.74
CA MET A 117 -4.16 -11.27 -6.20
C MET A 117 -5.01 -10.24 -6.97
N CYS A 118 -4.43 -9.11 -7.33
CA CYS A 118 -5.09 -8.06 -8.11
C CYS A 118 -5.54 -8.57 -9.48
N ARG A 119 -4.65 -9.27 -10.19
CA ARG A 119 -4.96 -9.95 -11.46
C ARG A 119 -6.06 -11.00 -11.29
N ALA A 120 -5.96 -11.85 -10.28
CA ALA A 120 -6.96 -12.88 -10.01
C ALA A 120 -8.37 -12.30 -9.73
N MET A 121 -8.44 -11.07 -9.20
CA MET A 121 -9.69 -10.35 -8.98
C MET A 121 -10.18 -9.54 -10.19
N GLY A 122 -9.46 -9.56 -11.31
CA GLY A 122 -9.81 -8.85 -12.54
C GLY A 122 -9.54 -7.35 -12.48
N HIS A 123 -8.45 -6.92 -11.82
CA HIS A 123 -8.09 -5.50 -11.68
C HIS A 123 -9.23 -4.62 -11.15
N PRO A 124 -9.71 -4.88 -9.92
CA PRO A 124 -10.79 -4.10 -9.34
C PRO A 124 -10.38 -2.62 -9.26
N LEU A 125 -11.30 -1.71 -9.61
CA LEU A 125 -11.09 -0.27 -9.52
C LEU A 125 -11.54 0.32 -8.17
N GLN A 126 -12.37 -0.42 -7.43
CA GLN A 126 -12.91 -0.02 -6.15
C GLN A 126 -12.58 -1.06 -5.07
N GLY A 127 -11.93 -0.62 -4.00
CA GLY A 127 -11.68 -1.39 -2.79
C GLY A 127 -12.65 -1.04 -1.66
N ALA A 128 -12.51 -1.73 -0.52
CA ALA A 128 -13.32 -1.49 0.67
C ALA A 128 -13.10 -0.11 1.29
N CYS A 129 -11.84 0.36 1.28
CA CYS A 129 -11.40 1.60 1.90
C CYS A 129 -10.98 2.69 0.84
N GLY A 130 -11.39 2.59 -0.44
CA GLY A 130 -11.14 3.60 -1.50
C GLY A 130 -10.87 3.05 -2.91
N GLU A 131 -10.53 3.92 -3.87
CA GLU A 131 -10.20 3.53 -5.27
C GLU A 131 -8.88 2.73 -5.36
N ILE A 132 -8.72 1.84 -6.33
CA ILE A 132 -7.49 1.07 -6.50
C ILE A 132 -6.75 1.56 -7.74
N THR A 133 -5.55 2.09 -7.52
CA THR A 133 -4.65 2.49 -8.60
C THR A 133 -3.86 1.29 -9.10
N HIS A 134 -3.79 1.13 -10.42
CA HIS A 134 -2.97 0.11 -11.08
C HIS A 134 -1.74 0.77 -11.69
N ASP A 135 -0.56 0.25 -11.38
CA ASP A 135 0.71 0.63 -11.99
C ASP A 135 1.01 -0.29 -13.19
N ASP A 136 1.93 0.14 -14.06
CA ASP A 136 2.30 -0.62 -15.27
C ASP A 136 2.74 -2.05 -14.93
N GLY A 137 3.41 -2.25 -13.80
CA GLY A 137 3.83 -3.57 -13.32
C GLY A 137 2.66 -4.54 -13.05
N CYS A 138 1.50 -4.01 -12.64
CA CYS A 138 0.31 -4.82 -12.43
C CYS A 138 -0.37 -5.25 -13.73
N MET A 139 -0.34 -4.37 -14.73
CA MET A 139 -1.08 -4.53 -15.99
C MET A 139 -0.28 -5.29 -17.07
N ALA A 140 1.05 -5.41 -16.92
CA ALA A 140 1.96 -5.89 -17.96
C ALA A 140 1.88 -7.38 -18.34
N ASP A 141 1.14 -8.23 -17.61
CA ASP A 141 1.20 -9.70 -17.78
C ASP A 141 0.02 -10.32 -18.56
N ASN A 142 -0.84 -9.52 -19.18
CA ASN A 142 -1.99 -10.02 -19.95
C ASN A 142 -1.61 -10.81 -21.22
N ALA A 143 -0.33 -10.86 -21.63
CA ALA A 143 0.10 -11.47 -22.89
C ALA A 143 0.42 -12.98 -22.82
N ARG A 144 0.58 -13.59 -21.62
CA ARG A 144 1.10 -14.98 -21.52
C ARG A 144 0.05 -16.07 -21.26
N GLN A 145 -1.17 -15.73 -20.87
CA GLN A 145 -2.17 -16.74 -20.45
C GLN A 145 -3.17 -17.18 -21.54
N GLU A 146 -3.28 -16.48 -22.68
CA GLU A 146 -4.23 -16.86 -23.74
C GLU A 146 -3.73 -17.98 -24.69
N HIS A 147 -2.43 -18.32 -24.69
CA HIS A 147 -1.89 -19.34 -25.61
C HIS A 147 -2.05 -20.80 -25.12
N GLY A 148 -2.52 -21.03 -23.89
CA GLY A 148 -2.62 -22.37 -23.30
C GLY A 148 -3.94 -23.12 -23.51
N LYS A 149 -5.03 -22.45 -23.93
CA LYS A 149 -6.39 -23.03 -23.85
C LYS A 149 -6.95 -23.60 -25.17
N LYS A 150 -6.18 -23.64 -26.26
CA LYS A 150 -6.64 -24.15 -27.59
C LYS A 150 -6.16 -25.55 -27.99
N ARG A 151 -5.58 -26.35 -27.08
CA ARG A 151 -5.20 -27.75 -27.38
C ARG A 151 -5.80 -28.73 -26.37
N ARG A 152 -7.12 -28.95 -26.42
CA ARG A 152 -7.78 -30.18 -25.92
C ARG A 152 -9.26 -30.22 -26.33
N VAL A 153 -9.52 -30.29 -27.63
CA VAL A 153 -10.72 -30.96 -28.17
C VAL A 153 -10.31 -31.60 -29.48
N ARG A 154 -9.94 -32.88 -29.41
CA ARG A 154 -9.93 -33.86 -30.50
C ARG A 154 -9.52 -35.20 -29.91
N SER A 155 -10.51 -35.99 -29.52
CA SER A 155 -10.59 -37.46 -29.59
C SER A 155 -11.99 -37.84 -29.15
#